data_AF-A0A183IKI6-F1
#
_entry.id   AF-A0A183IKI6-F1
#
_cell.length_a   1.000
_cell.length_b   1.000
_cell.length_c   1.000
_cell.angle_alpha   90.00
_cell.angle_beta   90.00
_cell.angle_gamma   90.00
#
_symmetry.space_group_name_H-M   'P 1'
#
loop_
_entity.id
_entity.type
_entity.pdbx_description
1 polymer ?
#
loop_
_entity_poly.entity_id
_entity_poly.type
_entity_poly.pdbx_seq_one_letter_code
_entity_poly.pdbx_strand_id
1 'polypeptide(L)'
;MVRGLVVNLVKATEKPLTLTEKQYLLASERGDVSSLKMFLTAEHDDGAFNKNCKDPLGRTSLRIAVDNENIEMIELLLENGVETGDCLLHAINEENVEAVETILNHLEQQDEFTIEV
;
A
#
# COMPACT_ATOMS: atom_id res chain seq x y z
N MET A 1 23.25 30.18 13.34
CA MET A 1 21.98 30.38 12.61
C MET A 1 21.81 29.43 11.40
N VAL A 2 22.51 28.28 11.34
CA VAL A 2 22.49 27.37 10.16
C VAL A 2 21.88 25.98 10.41
N ARG A 3 21.30 25.72 11.59
CA ARG A 3 20.69 24.42 11.93
C ARG A 3 19.28 24.19 11.35
N GLY A 4 18.70 25.16 10.63
CA GLY A 4 17.33 25.08 10.11
C GLY A 4 17.18 24.73 8.63
N LEU A 5 18.25 24.80 7.84
CA LEU A 5 18.16 24.67 6.37
C LEU A 5 18.27 23.23 5.85
N VAL A 6 18.92 22.34 6.59
CA VAL A 6 19.14 20.95 6.15
C VAL A 6 17.94 20.03 6.40
N VAL A 7 17.04 20.38 7.32
CA VAL A 7 15.86 19.56 7.65
C VAL A 7 14.74 19.73 6.61
N ASN A 8 14.74 20.82 5.84
CA ASN A 8 13.71 21.10 4.83
C ASN A 8 14.07 20.64 3.41
N LEU A 9 15.31 20.22 3.15
CA LEU A 9 15.73 19.83 1.79
C LEU A 9 15.43 18.37 1.44
N VAL A 10 15.03 17.55 2.42
CA VAL A 10 14.71 16.12 2.21
C VAL A 10 13.21 15.87 1.97
N LYS A 11 12.34 16.87 2.20
CA LYS A 11 10.87 16.71 2.10
C LYS A 11 10.26 16.93 0.71
N ALA A 12 11.06 17.07 -0.36
CA ALA A 12 10.58 17.60 -1.63
C ALA A 12 10.96 16.77 -2.86
N THR A 13 10.61 15.47 -2.88
CA THR A 13 10.70 14.65 -4.11
C THR A 13 9.50 13.73 -4.33
N GLU A 14 8.34 13.97 -3.70
CA GLU A 14 7.14 13.19 -3.99
C GLU A 14 6.12 14.05 -4.76
N LYS A 15 5.76 13.58 -5.95
CA LYS A 15 4.71 14.18 -6.79
C LYS A 15 3.43 14.29 -5.97
N PRO A 16 2.71 15.43 -6.00
CA PRO A 16 1.47 15.55 -5.25
C PRO A 16 0.45 14.51 -5.75
N LEU A 17 -0.26 13.87 -4.81
CA LEU A 17 -1.34 12.93 -5.10
C LEU A 17 -2.38 13.57 -6.02
N THR A 18 -2.74 12.85 -7.07
CA THR A 18 -3.87 13.16 -7.96
C THR A 18 -5.19 13.02 -7.20
N LEU A 19 -6.29 13.54 -7.77
CA LEU A 19 -7.62 13.39 -7.17
C LEU A 19 -8.01 11.90 -7.06
N THR A 20 -7.70 11.10 -8.08
CA THR A 20 -7.98 9.66 -8.11
C THR A 20 -7.22 8.92 -7.02
N GLU A 21 -5.93 9.17 -6.85
CA GLU A 21 -5.12 8.54 -5.79
C GLU A 21 -5.61 8.92 -4.38
N LYS A 22 -6.05 10.18 -4.19
CA LYS A 22 -6.68 10.59 -2.92
C LYS A 22 -7.97 9.84 -2.65
N GLN A 23 -8.81 9.65 -3.67
CA GLN A 23 -10.06 8.92 -3.54
C GLN A 23 -9.81 7.43 -3.28
N TYR A 24 -8.81 6.85 -3.92
CA TYR A 24 -8.37 5.48 -3.70
C TYR A 24 -7.89 5.26 -2.26
N LEU A 25 -6.98 6.10 -1.75
CA LEU A 25 -6.51 6.01 -0.36
C LEU A 25 -7.65 6.26 0.66
N LEU A 26 -8.55 7.21 0.38
CA LEU A 26 -9.71 7.47 1.24
C LEU A 26 -10.68 6.28 1.27
N ALA A 27 -10.85 5.57 0.16
CA ALA A 27 -11.63 4.33 0.14
C ALA A 27 -10.98 3.26 1.02
N SER A 28 -9.65 3.17 1.05
CA SER A 28 -8.92 2.23 1.93
C SER A 28 -9.14 2.56 3.39
N GLU A 29 -9.03 3.85 3.76
CA GLU A 29 -9.24 4.31 5.14
C GLU A 29 -10.66 4.02 5.64
N ARG A 30 -11.65 4.05 4.74
CA ARG A 30 -13.06 3.78 5.07
C ARG A 30 -13.43 2.30 5.03
N GLY A 31 -12.53 1.42 4.59
CA GLY A 31 -12.85 0.01 4.37
C GLY A 31 -13.76 -0.25 3.17
N ASP A 32 -13.84 0.68 2.20
CA ASP A 32 -14.70 0.54 1.02
C ASP A 32 -14.03 -0.32 -0.05
N VAL A 33 -14.13 -1.64 0.12
CA VAL A 33 -13.58 -2.66 -0.79
C VAL A 33 -14.17 -2.54 -2.20
N SER A 34 -15.44 -2.18 -2.31
CA SER A 34 -16.14 -2.09 -3.61
C SER A 34 -15.57 -0.98 -4.48
N SER A 35 -15.41 0.22 -3.90
CA SER A 35 -14.77 1.34 -4.58
C SER A 35 -13.30 1.04 -4.89
N LEU A 36 -12.56 0.39 -3.99
CA LEU A 36 -11.18 -0.02 -4.25
C LEU A 36 -11.06 -0.94 -5.44
N LYS A 37 -11.93 -1.96 -5.51
CA LYS A 37 -11.98 -2.88 -6.64
C LYS A 37 -12.20 -2.14 -7.94
N MET A 38 -13.13 -1.17 -7.97
CA MET A 38 -13.34 -0.34 -9.16
C MET A 38 -12.08 0.43 -9.58
N PHE A 39 -11.35 1.03 -8.63
CA PHE A 39 -10.09 1.72 -8.96
C PHE A 39 -9.02 0.76 -9.51
N LEU A 40 -8.91 -0.44 -8.96
CA LEU A 40 -7.88 -1.41 -9.36
C LEU A 40 -8.19 -2.07 -10.71
N THR A 41 -9.46 -2.27 -11.05
CA THR A 41 -9.87 -2.90 -12.32
C THR A 41 -10.15 -1.91 -13.45
N ALA A 42 -10.23 -0.60 -13.16
CA ALA A 42 -10.44 0.40 -14.20
C ALA A 42 -9.23 0.47 -15.15
N GLU A 43 -9.49 0.51 -16.45
CA GLU A 43 -8.51 0.88 -17.45
C GLU A 43 -8.14 2.35 -17.25
N HIS A 44 -6.92 2.61 -16.78
CA HIS A 44 -6.43 3.97 -16.60
C HIS A 44 -5.74 4.42 -17.89
N ASP A 45 -6.50 5.13 -18.73
CA ASP A 45 -6.13 5.56 -20.10
C ASP A 45 -4.80 6.34 -20.23
N ASP A 46 -4.15 6.75 -19.13
CA ASP A 46 -3.03 7.70 -19.21
C ASP A 46 -1.88 7.44 -18.21
N GLY A 47 -1.78 6.25 -17.61
CA GLY A 47 -0.71 5.92 -16.66
C GLY A 47 -0.64 6.86 -15.44
N ALA A 48 -1.72 7.61 -15.19
CA ALA A 48 -1.80 8.65 -14.18
C ALA A 48 -2.11 8.12 -12.78
N PHE A 49 -2.63 6.89 -12.68
CA PHE A 49 -2.98 6.26 -11.42
C PHE A 49 -1.85 5.36 -10.93
N ASN A 50 -1.26 5.71 -9.78
CA ASN A 50 -0.34 4.85 -9.07
C ASN A 50 -1.06 4.13 -7.92
N LYS A 51 -1.25 2.81 -8.05
CA LYS A 51 -1.83 1.97 -6.98
C LYS A 51 -0.94 1.83 -5.74
N ASN A 52 0.35 2.12 -5.86
CA ASN A 52 1.35 2.14 -4.78
C ASN A 52 1.59 3.56 -4.22
N CYS A 53 0.66 4.49 -4.47
CA CYS A 53 0.75 5.84 -3.93
C CYS A 53 0.72 5.84 -2.39
N LYS A 54 1.32 6.88 -1.80
CA LYS A 54 1.44 7.05 -0.35
C LYS A 54 0.72 8.31 0.11
N ASP A 55 0.07 8.23 1.25
CA ASP A 55 -0.51 9.39 1.92
C ASP A 55 0.59 10.31 2.51
N PRO A 56 0.25 11.50 3.06
CA PRO A 56 1.22 12.38 3.72
C PRO A 56 1.94 11.79 4.95
N LEU A 57 1.47 10.64 5.47
CA LEU A 57 2.10 9.88 6.54
C LEU A 57 3.01 8.76 6.00
N GLY A 58 3.09 8.59 4.68
CA GLY A 58 3.88 7.55 4.03
C GLY A 58 3.20 6.19 3.95
N ARG A 59 1.90 6.10 4.25
CA ARG A 59 1.13 4.84 4.24
C ARG A 59 0.60 4.53 2.85
N THR A 60 0.69 3.27 2.45
CA THR A 60 0.03 2.72 1.25
C THR A 60 -1.37 2.23 1.60
N SER A 61 -2.20 1.96 0.58
CA SER A 61 -3.51 1.32 0.76
C SER A 61 -3.43 -0.02 1.49
N LEU A 62 -2.39 -0.82 1.20
CA LEU A 62 -2.16 -2.11 1.85
C LEU A 62 -1.86 -1.96 3.34
N ARG A 63 -1.05 -0.97 3.72
CA ARG A 63 -0.77 -0.68 5.13
C ARG A 63 -2.02 -0.22 5.89
N ILE A 64 -2.83 0.62 5.25
CA ILE A 64 -4.11 1.06 5.82
C ILE A 64 -5.06 -0.14 6.00
N ALA A 65 -5.08 -1.09 5.07
CA ALA A 65 -5.88 -2.30 5.20
C ALA A 65 -5.44 -3.19 6.38
N VAL A 66 -4.12 -3.31 6.61
CA VAL A 66 -3.56 -4.00 7.79
C VAL A 66 -3.92 -3.30 9.10
N ASP A 67 -3.77 -1.96 9.16
CA ASP A 67 -4.15 -1.16 10.34
C ASP A 67 -5.63 -1.34 10.70
N ASN A 68 -6.47 -1.53 9.68
CA ASN A 68 -7.91 -1.74 9.82
C ASN A 68 -8.31 -3.21 10.02
N GLU A 69 -7.35 -4.14 10.07
CA GLU A 69 -7.58 -5.60 10.14
C GLU A 69 -8.54 -6.11 9.06
N ASN A 70 -8.55 -5.47 7.88
CA ASN A 70 -9.48 -5.80 6.80
C ASN A 70 -8.84 -6.80 5.82
N ILE A 71 -8.99 -8.08 6.13
CA ILE A 71 -8.39 -9.18 5.36
C ILE A 71 -8.90 -9.23 3.91
N GLU A 72 -10.20 -9.03 3.69
CA GLU A 72 -10.78 -8.99 2.33
C GLU A 72 -10.10 -7.91 1.47
N MET A 73 -9.83 -6.75 2.05
CA MET A 73 -9.13 -5.67 1.36
C MET A 73 -7.65 -6.00 1.11
N ILE A 74 -6.98 -6.66 2.06
CA ILE A 74 -5.60 -7.12 1.90
C ILE A 74 -5.51 -8.09 0.72
N GLU A 75 -6.36 -9.11 0.67
CA GLU A 75 -6.42 -10.08 -0.42
C GLU A 75 -6.65 -9.39 -1.77
N LEU A 76 -7.66 -8.52 -1.86
CA LEU A 76 -7.96 -7.77 -3.07
C LEU A 76 -6.75 -6.96 -3.57
N LEU A 77 -6.04 -6.27 -2.67
CA LEU A 77 -4.88 -5.46 -3.01
C LEU A 77 -3.72 -6.31 -3.53
N LEU A 78 -3.44 -7.44 -2.86
CA LEU A 78 -2.38 -8.37 -3.23
C LEU A 78 -2.68 -9.03 -4.59
N GLU A 79 -3.91 -9.51 -4.81
CA GLU A 79 -4.35 -10.09 -6.09
C GLU A 79 -4.21 -9.10 -7.26
N ASN A 80 -4.39 -7.81 -7.00
CA ASN A 80 -4.19 -6.75 -7.99
C ASN A 80 -2.74 -6.23 -8.05
N GLY A 81 -1.79 -6.95 -7.42
CA GLY A 81 -0.35 -6.71 -7.51
C GLY A 81 0.10 -5.39 -6.89
N VAL A 82 -0.56 -4.91 -5.84
CA VAL A 82 -0.07 -3.80 -5.03
C VAL A 82 1.20 -4.25 -4.31
N GLU A 83 2.22 -3.39 -4.30
CA GLU A 83 3.51 -3.72 -3.68
C GLU A 83 3.37 -3.91 -2.17
N THR A 84 3.92 -5.00 -1.66
CA THR A 84 3.94 -5.30 -0.22
C THR A 84 4.83 -4.33 0.54
N GLY A 85 5.97 -3.93 -0.02
CA GLY A 85 6.89 -2.97 0.61
C GLY A 85 7.30 -3.41 2.02
N ASP A 86 7.07 -2.56 3.02
CA ASP A 86 7.32 -2.86 4.44
C ASP A 86 6.08 -3.38 5.19
N CYS A 87 5.01 -3.72 4.47
CA CYS A 87 3.72 -4.10 5.06
C CYS A 87 3.79 -5.40 5.86
N LEU A 88 4.58 -6.39 5.43
CA LEU A 88 4.78 -7.62 6.19
C LEU A 88 5.44 -7.34 7.55
N LEU A 89 6.48 -6.50 7.57
CA LEU A 89 7.15 -6.11 8.82
C LEU A 89 6.19 -5.33 9.73
N HIS A 90 5.34 -4.47 9.14
CA HIS A 90 4.32 -3.75 9.88
C HIS A 90 3.30 -4.71 10.51
N ALA A 91 2.75 -5.67 9.76
CA ALA A 91 1.80 -6.66 10.27
C ALA A 91 2.38 -7.47 11.44
N ILE A 92 3.67 -7.82 11.39
CA ILE A 92 4.37 -8.49 12.49
C ILE A 92 4.44 -7.58 13.73
N ASN A 93 4.80 -6.30 13.55
CA ASN A 93 4.90 -5.36 14.67
C ASN A 93 3.54 -5.07 15.33
N GLU A 94 2.46 -5.11 14.56
CA GLU A 94 1.09 -4.98 15.06
C GLU A 94 0.51 -6.32 15.59
N GLU A 95 1.29 -7.41 15.58
CA GLU A 95 0.89 -8.75 16.02
C GLU A 95 -0.36 -9.29 15.28
N ASN A 96 -0.62 -8.82 14.05
CA ASN A 96 -1.75 -9.26 13.23
C ASN A 96 -1.40 -10.57 12.50
N VAL A 97 -1.66 -11.69 13.16
CA VAL A 97 -1.34 -13.04 12.65
C VAL A 97 -2.02 -13.33 11.31
N GLU A 98 -3.29 -12.96 11.16
CA GLU A 98 -4.06 -13.26 9.94
C GLU A 98 -3.51 -12.47 8.75
N ALA A 99 -3.19 -11.19 8.91
CA ALA A 99 -2.55 -10.41 7.86
C ALA A 99 -1.16 -10.97 7.49
N VAL A 100 -0.37 -11.41 8.48
CA VAL A 100 0.94 -12.04 8.23
C VAL A 100 0.79 -13.31 7.39
N GLU A 101 -0.15 -14.19 7.75
CA GLU A 101 -0.42 -15.42 6.99
C GLU A 101 -0.86 -15.11 5.57
N THR A 102 -1.81 -14.20 5.38
CA THR A 102 -2.32 -13.80 4.06
C THR A 102 -1.21 -13.22 3.18
N ILE A 103 -0.37 -12.33 3.72
CA ILE A 103 0.74 -11.73 2.96
C ILE A 103 1.80 -12.78 2.61
N LEU A 104 2.18 -13.66 3.54
CA LEU A 104 3.16 -14.72 3.28
C LEU A 104 2.66 -15.71 2.21
N ASN A 105 1.42 -16.16 2.33
CA ASN A 105 0.80 -17.05 1.34
C ASN A 105 0.81 -16.45 -0.06
N HIS A 106 0.63 -15.14 -0.18
CA HIS A 106 0.72 -14.45 -1.47
C HIS A 106 2.16 -14.41 -2.00
N LEU A 107 3.14 -14.09 -1.14
CA LEU A 107 4.56 -14.05 -1.53
C LEU A 107 5.11 -15.43 -1.94
N GLU A 108 4.69 -16.49 -1.26
CA GLU A 108 5.05 -17.87 -1.62
C GLU A 108 4.53 -18.26 -3.00
N GLN A 109 3.31 -17.85 -3.35
CA GLN A 109 2.72 -18.09 -4.68
C GLN A 109 3.42 -17.32 -5.80
N GLN A 110 4.16 -16.26 -5.48
CA GLN A 110 4.92 -15.46 -6.47
C GLN A 110 6.38 -15.95 -6.67
N ASP A 111 6.80 -17.02 -5.99
CA ASP A 111 8.11 -17.68 -6.20
C ASP A 111 9.34 -16.77 -5.97
N GLU A 112 9.33 -15.93 -4.92
CA GLU A 112 10.51 -15.17 -4.47
C GLU A 112 11.29 -15.87 -3.32
N PHE A 113 10.96 -17.13 -3.01
CA PHE A 113 11.62 -17.95 -1.98
C PHE A 113 12.28 -19.24 -2.50
N THR A 114 12.52 -19.36 -3.81
CA THR A 114 13.41 -20.41 -4.32
C THR A 114 14.85 -20.10 -3.92
N ILE A 115 15.28 -20.62 -2.76
CA ILE A 115 16.69 -20.78 -2.44
C ILE A 115 17.23 -21.80 -3.44
N GLU A 116 17.88 -21.33 -4.51
CA GLU A 116 18.73 -22.19 -5.32
C GLU A 116 19.81 -22.78 -4.39
N VAL A 117 19.69 -24.07 -4.11
CA VAL A 117 20.67 -24.91 -3.41
C VAL A 117 21.80 -25.35 -4.33
#